data_AF-A0A383DVM1-F1
#
_entry.id   AF-A0A383DVM1-F1
#
_cell.length_a   1.000
_cell.length_b   1.000
_cell.length_c   1.000
_cell.angle_alpha   90.00
_cell.angle_beta   90.00
_cell.angle_gamma   90.00
#
_symmetry.space_group_name_H-M   'P 1'
#
loop_
_entity.id
_entity.type
_entity.pdbx_description
1 polymer ?
#
loop_
_entity_poly.entity_id
_entity_poly.type
_entity_poly.pdbx_seq_one_letter_code
_entity_poly.pdbx_strand_id
1 'polypeptide(L)'
;VKRGLLTTLASHPVAANLLMTIMLVSGVWALSKLNTQFFPNFDIDFVSVSVPWSGASAEDIETLIAVPLEQELRNVNRVKEILSKSVDGRAVITLEFEEGTDMGLAVDEVKEKVD
;
A
#
# COMPACT_ATOMS: atom_id res chain seq x y z
N VAL A 1 -18.53 31.23 -44.29
CA VAL A 1 -18.25 31.26 -42.84
C VAL A 1 -18.56 29.89 -42.27
N LYS A 2 -17.56 29.11 -41.82
CA LYS A 2 -17.80 27.80 -41.20
C LYS A 2 -18.55 28.04 -39.89
N ARG A 3 -19.79 27.56 -39.77
CA ARG A 3 -20.55 27.63 -38.52
C ARG A 3 -19.80 26.77 -37.49
N GLY A 4 -19.30 27.39 -36.44
CA GLY A 4 -18.63 26.70 -35.34
C GLY A 4 -19.63 26.02 -34.42
N LEU A 5 -19.16 25.10 -33.58
CA LEU A 5 -20.00 24.37 -32.62
C LEU A 5 -20.77 25.33 -31.70
N LEU A 6 -20.12 26.41 -31.25
CA LEU A 6 -20.72 27.43 -30.39
C LEU A 6 -21.86 28.19 -31.06
N THR A 7 -21.72 28.59 -32.33
CA THR A 7 -22.77 29.32 -33.06
C THR A 7 -23.95 28.42 -33.40
N THR A 8 -23.69 27.14 -33.65
CA THR A 8 -24.73 26.15 -33.95
C THR A 8 -25.58 25.82 -32.71
N LEU A 9 -24.94 25.66 -31.55
CA LEU A 9 -25.61 25.46 -30.26
C LEU A 9 -26.36 26.71 -29.79
N ALA A 10 -25.79 27.91 -29.95
CA ALA A 10 -26.47 29.17 -29.62
C ALA A 10 -27.72 29.43 -30.48
N SER A 11 -27.73 28.94 -31.74
CA SER A 11 -28.88 29.10 -32.64
C SER A 11 -30.01 28.08 -32.42
N HIS A 12 -29.77 26.99 -31.67
CA HIS A 12 -30.75 25.93 -31.38
C HIS A 12 -30.89 25.73 -29.87
N PRO A 13 -31.67 26.59 -29.16
CA PRO A 13 -31.77 26.57 -27.70
C PRO A 13 -32.32 25.25 -27.15
N VAL A 14 -33.19 24.56 -27.90
CA VAL A 14 -33.72 23.24 -27.53
C VAL A 14 -32.61 22.18 -27.52
N ALA A 15 -31.72 22.18 -28.52
CA ALA A 15 -30.61 21.23 -28.60
C ALA A 15 -29.58 21.46 -27.48
N ALA A 16 -29.29 22.72 -27.16
CA ALA A 16 -28.40 23.08 -26.06
C ALA A 16 -28.96 22.66 -24.70
N ASN A 17 -30.25 22.91 -24.44
CA ASN A 17 -30.89 22.50 -23.19
C ASN A 17 -30.98 20.98 -23.04
N LEU A 18 -31.29 20.25 -24.12
CA LEU A 18 -31.32 18.79 -24.09
C LEU A 18 -29.94 18.21 -23.73
N LEU A 19 -28.88 18.75 -24.34
CA LEU A 19 -27.51 18.36 -24.03
C LEU A 19 -27.15 18.64 -22.57
N MET A 20 -27.55 19.81 -22.05
CA MET A 20 -27.39 20.15 -20.63
C MET A 20 -28.13 19.16 -19.72
N THR A 21 -29.38 18.81 -20.04
CA THR A 21 -30.16 17.83 -19.26
C THR A 21 -29.49 16.46 -19.25
N ILE A 22 -29.00 16.00 -20.40
CA ILE A 22 -28.27 14.73 -20.50
C ILE A 22 -27.01 14.77 -19.63
N MET A 23 -26.24 15.85 -19.70
CA MET A 23 -25.05 16.04 -18.86
C MET A 23 -25.41 15.99 -17.37
N LEU A 24 -26.46 16.69 -16.93
CA LEU A 24 -26.89 16.69 -15.54
C LEU A 24 -27.34 15.31 -15.06
N VAL A 25 -28.17 14.60 -15.83
CA VAL A 25 -28.65 13.26 -15.47
C VAL A 25 -27.49 12.27 -15.42
N SER A 26 -26.58 12.33 -16.39
CA SER A 26 -25.38 11.49 -16.40
C SER A 26 -24.46 11.78 -15.21
N GLY A 27 -24.32 13.04 -14.83
CA GLY A 27 -23.53 13.46 -13.66
C GLY A 27 -24.11 12.94 -12.36
N VAL A 28 -25.43 13.08 -12.16
CA VAL A 28 -26.11 12.53 -10.98
C VAL A 28 -25.96 11.00 -10.91
N TRP A 29 -26.12 10.31 -12.05
CA TRP A 29 -25.93 8.87 -12.12
C TRP A 29 -24.49 8.44 -11.80
N ALA A 30 -23.50 9.18 -12.30
CA ALA A 30 -22.09 8.94 -12.01
C ALA A 30 -21.77 9.16 -10.52
N LEU A 31 -22.33 10.21 -9.90
CA LEU A 31 -22.18 10.47 -8.46
C LEU A 31 -22.76 9.33 -7.62
N SER A 32 -23.91 8.76 -8.01
CA SER A 32 -24.49 7.60 -7.31
C SER A 32 -23.68 6.31 -7.47
N LYS A 33 -22.82 6.22 -8.49
CA LYS A 33 -21.94 5.06 -8.75
C LYS A 33 -20.51 5.26 -8.24
N LEU A 34 -20.17 6.45 -7.76
CA LEU A 34 -18.82 6.72 -7.29
C LEU A 34 -18.53 5.84 -6.07
N ASN A 35 -17.49 5.00 -6.17
CA ASN A 35 -17.10 4.12 -5.09
C ASN A 35 -16.47 4.95 -3.96
N THR A 36 -17.23 5.18 -2.89
CA THR A 36 -16.71 5.85 -1.69
C THR A 36 -16.00 4.82 -0.82
N GLN A 37 -14.68 4.79 -0.85
CA GLN A 37 -13.89 3.98 0.06
C GLN A 37 -13.45 4.86 1.24
N PHE A 38 -13.79 4.44 2.46
CA PHE A 38 -13.37 5.16 3.67
C PHE A 38 -11.88 4.92 3.98
N PHE A 39 -11.40 3.71 3.70
CA PHE A 39 -9.98 3.37 3.69
C PHE A 39 -9.61 3.01 2.25
N PRO A 40 -8.77 3.79 1.56
CA PRO A 40 -8.24 3.36 0.28
C PRO A 40 -7.32 2.16 0.52
N ASN A 41 -7.21 1.27 -0.47
CA ASN A 41 -6.23 0.20 -0.43
C ASN A 41 -4.84 0.81 -0.53
N PHE A 42 -4.03 0.63 0.51
CA PHE A 42 -2.60 0.89 0.48
C PHE A 42 -1.87 -0.44 0.37
N ASP A 43 -0.81 -0.47 -0.42
CA ASP A 43 0.09 -1.62 -0.44
C ASP A 43 0.85 -1.66 0.90
N ILE A 44 0.92 -2.83 1.52
CA ILE A 44 1.59 -3.02 2.81
C ILE A 44 3.04 -3.40 2.52
N ASP A 45 3.96 -2.46 2.73
CA ASP A 45 5.38 -2.66 2.47
C ASP A 45 6.16 -3.17 3.70
N PHE A 46 5.50 -4.00 4.53
CA PHE A 46 6.08 -4.50 5.78
C PHE A 46 6.09 -6.03 5.85
N VAL A 47 7.20 -6.60 6.31
CA VAL A 47 7.32 -8.02 6.69
C VAL A 47 7.68 -8.09 8.17
N SER A 48 6.96 -8.94 8.92
CA SER A 48 7.25 -9.16 10.34
C SER A 48 7.65 -10.61 10.58
N VAL A 49 8.82 -10.79 11.19
CA VAL A 49 9.35 -12.08 11.63
C VAL A 49 9.22 -12.13 13.14
N SER A 50 8.57 -13.18 13.66
CA SER A 50 8.48 -13.40 15.11
C SER A 50 9.10 -14.73 15.50
N VAL A 51 10.05 -14.64 16.43
CA VAL A 51 10.80 -15.79 16.93
C VAL A 51 10.47 -15.98 18.41
N PRO A 52 9.62 -16.95 18.78
CA PRO A 52 9.33 -17.24 20.17
C PRO A 52 10.48 -18.01 20.82
N TRP A 53 10.92 -17.58 22.01
CA TRP A 53 11.89 -18.30 22.85
C TRP A 53 11.47 -18.23 24.32
N SER A 54 10.61 -19.16 24.72
CA SER A 54 10.06 -19.20 26.09
C SER A 54 11.15 -19.39 27.14
N GLY A 55 11.14 -18.53 28.17
CA GLY A 55 12.04 -18.63 29.32
C GLY A 55 13.40 -17.93 29.14
N ALA A 56 13.64 -17.31 27.98
CA ALA A 56 14.79 -16.43 27.78
C ALA A 56 14.48 -14.99 28.20
N SER A 57 15.49 -14.32 28.74
CA SER A 57 15.42 -12.89 29.07
C SER A 57 15.46 -12.03 27.81
N ALA A 58 14.92 -10.81 27.86
CA ALA A 58 15.00 -9.87 26.75
C ALA A 58 16.43 -9.60 26.28
N GLU A 59 17.40 -9.54 27.21
CA GLU A 59 18.82 -9.30 26.90
C GLU A 59 19.45 -10.46 26.10
N ASP A 60 19.13 -11.70 26.49
CA ASP A 60 19.59 -12.90 25.80
C ASP A 60 18.97 -13.00 24.40
N ILE A 61 17.67 -12.68 24.29
CA ILE A 61 16.95 -12.68 23.01
C ILE A 61 17.54 -11.63 22.07
N GLU A 62 17.84 -10.44 22.58
CA GLU A 62 18.45 -9.37 21.78
C GLU A 62 19.80 -9.83 21.22
N THR A 63 20.68 -10.33 22.10
CA THR A 63 22.05 -10.64 21.75
C THR A 63 22.17 -11.90 20.89
N LEU A 64 21.33 -12.91 21.13
CA LEU A 64 21.47 -14.24 20.52
C LEU A 64 20.49 -14.47 19.36
N ILE A 65 19.40 -13.72 19.27
CA ILE A 65 18.41 -13.85 18.19
C ILE A 65 18.30 -12.57 17.38
N ALA A 66 17.91 -11.46 18.02
CA ALA A 66 17.53 -10.26 17.28
C ALA A 66 18.72 -9.66 16.50
N VAL A 67 19.87 -9.47 17.15
CA VAL A 67 21.07 -8.89 16.52
C VAL A 67 21.63 -9.75 15.38
N PRO A 68 21.82 -11.08 15.55
CA PRO A 68 22.27 -11.93 14.44
C PRO A 68 21.27 -11.95 13.28
N LEU A 69 19.97 -12.05 13.58
CA LEU A 69 18.95 -12.11 12.55
C LEU A 69 18.81 -10.77 11.81
N GLU A 70 18.94 -9.65 12.50
CA GLU A 70 19.01 -8.33 11.90
C GLU A 70 20.20 -8.21 10.93
N GLN A 71 21.38 -8.75 11.29
CA GLN A 71 22.56 -8.74 10.41
C GLN A 71 22.35 -9.55 9.13
N GLU A 72 21.71 -10.72 9.21
CA GLU A 72 21.38 -11.53 8.04
C GLU A 72 20.34 -10.84 7.15
N LEU A 73 19.30 -10.27 7.77
CA LEU A 73 18.20 -9.59 7.08
C LEU A 73 18.62 -8.27 6.41
N ARG A 74 19.74 -7.65 6.81
CA ARG A 74 20.31 -6.49 6.09
C ARG A 74 20.72 -6.79 4.66
N ASN A 75 20.91 -8.06 4.31
CA ASN A 75 21.28 -8.49 2.96
C ASN A 75 20.07 -8.71 2.04
N VAL A 76 18.84 -8.57 2.56
CA VAL A 76 17.61 -8.68 1.77
C VAL A 76 17.48 -7.44 0.87
N ASN A 77 17.11 -7.67 -0.38
CA ASN A 77 17.00 -6.58 -1.34
C ASN A 77 15.84 -5.63 -1.02
N ARG A 78 16.06 -4.34 -1.28
CA ARG A 78 15.04 -3.27 -1.20
C ARG A 78 14.44 -3.06 0.20
N VAL A 79 15.15 -3.45 1.24
CA VAL A 79 14.82 -3.08 2.62
C VAL A 79 15.20 -1.62 2.85
N LYS A 80 14.24 -0.83 3.30
CA LYS A 80 14.38 0.58 3.65
C LYS A 80 14.75 0.77 5.12
N GLU A 81 14.07 0.04 6.01
CA GLU A 81 14.30 0.11 7.45
C GLU A 81 14.10 -1.27 8.10
N ILE A 82 14.89 -1.56 9.14
CA ILE A 82 14.72 -2.75 9.98
C ILE A 82 14.58 -2.30 11.42
N LEU A 83 13.49 -2.74 12.06
CA LEU A 83 13.18 -2.48 13.47
C LEU A 83 13.08 -3.80 14.21
N SER A 84 14.00 -4.04 15.14
CA SER A 84 14.02 -5.19 16.03
C SER A 84 13.51 -4.80 17.43
N LYS A 85 12.72 -5.67 18.03
CA LYS A 85 12.24 -5.52 19.41
C LYS A 85 12.27 -6.85 20.12
N SER A 86 13.09 -6.90 21.17
CA SER A 86 13.19 -8.05 22.06
C SER A 86 12.40 -7.82 23.33
N VAL A 87 11.62 -8.82 23.73
CA VAL A 87 10.92 -8.87 25.02
C VAL A 87 11.06 -10.27 25.59
N ASP A 88 10.89 -10.42 26.90
CA ASP A 88 10.97 -11.73 27.54
C ASP A 88 10.07 -12.74 26.81
N GLY A 89 10.66 -13.87 26.41
CA GLY A 89 9.95 -14.93 25.71
C GLY A 89 9.84 -14.80 24.18
N ARG A 90 10.19 -13.67 23.53
CA ARG A 90 10.15 -13.54 22.06
C ARG A 90 10.94 -12.36 21.47
N ALA A 91 11.41 -12.55 20.23
CA ALA A 91 11.85 -11.47 19.35
C ALA A 91 10.77 -11.12 18.31
N VAL A 92 10.67 -9.86 17.94
CA VAL A 92 9.88 -9.37 16.81
C VAL A 92 10.78 -8.48 15.96
N ILE A 93 10.94 -8.80 14.69
CA ILE A 93 11.69 -8.02 13.72
C ILE A 93 10.73 -7.58 12.63
N THR A 94 10.72 -6.29 12.32
CA THR A 94 9.89 -5.68 11.29
C THR A 94 10.81 -5.08 10.23
N LEU A 95 10.61 -5.48 8.98
CA LEU A 95 11.28 -4.92 7.81
C LEU A 95 10.31 -4.05 7.05
N GLU A 96 10.70 -2.81 6.77
CA GLU A 96 10.03 -1.91 5.84
C GLU A 96 10.74 -1.99 4.49
N PHE A 97 9.97 -2.10 3.40
CA PHE A 97 10.47 -2.17 2.04
C PHE A 97 10.22 -0.86 1.28
N GLU A 98 10.99 -0.64 0.22
CA GLU A 98 10.77 0.47 -0.70
C GLU A 98 9.43 0.33 -1.44
N GLU A 99 8.76 1.44 -1.73
CA GLU A 99 7.48 1.45 -2.45
C GLU A 99 7.60 0.70 -3.80
N GLY A 100 6.56 -0.07 -4.14
CA GLY A 100 6.52 -0.86 -5.37
C GLY A 100 7.48 -2.06 -5.37
N THR A 101 7.84 -2.57 -4.20
CA THR A 101 8.51 -3.86 -4.06
C THR A 101 7.50 -5.00 -4.25
N ASP A 102 7.91 -6.08 -4.92
CA ASP A 102 7.09 -7.28 -4.98
C ASP A 102 7.14 -7.97 -3.61
N MET A 103 6.09 -7.77 -2.82
CA MET A 103 6.03 -8.30 -1.46
C MET A 103 5.98 -9.83 -1.41
N GLY A 104 5.55 -10.51 -2.48
CA GLY A 104 5.62 -11.96 -2.57
C GLY A 104 7.06 -12.44 -2.61
N LEU A 105 7.87 -11.85 -3.50
CA LEU A 105 9.30 -12.15 -3.58
C LEU A 105 10.06 -11.73 -2.32
N ALA A 106 9.71 -10.58 -1.73
CA ALA A 106 10.32 -10.11 -0.49
C ALA A 106 10.10 -11.06 0.68
N VAL A 107 8.89 -11.62 0.83
CA VAL A 107 8.59 -12.60 1.87
C VAL A 107 9.38 -13.89 1.65
N ASP A 108 9.50 -14.35 0.41
CA ASP A 108 10.30 -15.54 0.07
C ASP A 108 11.79 -15.33 0.38
N GLU A 109 12.35 -14.16 0.05
CA GLU A 109 13.74 -13.81 0.34
C GLU A 109 14.00 -13.69 1.86
N VAL A 110 13.10 -13.03 2.59
CA VAL A 110 13.17 -12.96 4.06
C VAL A 110 13.14 -14.35 4.66
N LYS A 111 12.26 -15.23 4.17
CA LYS A 111 12.17 -16.61 4.64
C LYS A 111 13.47 -17.38 4.40
N GLU A 112 14.07 -17.25 3.22
CA GLU A 112 15.37 -17.88 2.91
C GLU A 112 16.50 -17.40 3.82
N LYS A 113 16.45 -16.17 4.33
CA LYS A 113 17.44 -15.65 5.30
C LYS A 113 17.19 -16.07 6.74
N VAL A 114 15.97 -16.48 7.07
CA VAL A 114 15.57 -16.87 8.44
C VAL A 114 15.73 -18.37 8.66
N ASP A 115 15.48 -19.19 7.63
CA ASP A 115 15.61 -20.66 7.64
C ASP A 115 17.09 -21.12 7.70
#